data_AF-A0A392PME7-F1
#
_entry.id   AF-A0A392PME7-F1
#
_cell.length_a   1.000
_cell.length_b   1.000
_cell.length_c   1.000
_cell.angle_alpha   90.00
_cell.angle_beta   90.00
_cell.angle_gamma   90.00
#
_symmetry.space_group_name_H-M   'P 1'
#
loop_
_entity.id
_entity.type
_entity.pdbx_description
1 polymer ?
#
loop_
_entity_poly.entity_id
_entity_poly.type
_entity_poly.pdbx_seq_one_letter_code
_entity_poly.pdbx_strand_id
1 'polypeptide(L)'
;MQIPSAIAKLTPQFKGNYVLLSTQKFSSHVVEKCLEFIVEARARIVQELLSVPQFERLLQDPYGNYVVQRALEFTKGSLHASLVEAVR
;
A
#
# COMPACT_ATOMS: atom_id res chain seq x y z
N MET A 1 4.01 -16.61 14.92
CA MET A 1 3.04 -16.18 13.88
C MET A 1 3.63 -16.45 12.50
N GLN A 2 3.15 -17.49 11.80
CA GLN A 2 3.56 -17.85 10.43
C GLN A 2 2.64 -17.15 9.40
N ILE A 3 2.78 -15.83 9.26
CA ILE A 3 2.00 -15.02 8.31
C ILE A 3 2.75 -14.71 6.99
N PRO A 4 4.11 -14.64 6.91
CA PRO A 4 4.78 -14.19 5.68
C PRO A 4 4.50 -15.04 4.43
N SER A 5 4.48 -16.37 4.57
CA SER A 5 4.39 -17.30 3.43
C SER A 5 3.02 -17.29 2.73
N ALA A 6 1.93 -17.15 3.48
CA ALA A 6 0.59 -17.17 2.90
C ALA A 6 0.30 -15.88 2.10
N ILE A 7 0.67 -14.71 2.64
CA ILE A 7 0.44 -13.41 1.98
C ILE A 7 1.32 -13.28 0.73
N ALA A 8 2.57 -13.75 0.78
CA ALA A 8 3.47 -13.73 -0.38
C ALA A 8 2.88 -14.46 -1.61
N LYS A 9 2.20 -15.59 -1.39
CA LYS A 9 1.54 -16.35 -2.47
C LYS A 9 0.33 -15.64 -3.07
N LEU A 10 -0.33 -14.78 -2.30
CA LEU A 10 -1.52 -14.03 -2.75
C LEU A 10 -1.17 -12.69 -3.40
N THR A 11 0.02 -12.15 -3.12
CA THR A 11 0.48 -10.85 -3.62
C THR A 11 0.30 -10.68 -5.14
N PRO A 12 0.58 -11.68 -6.00
CA PRO A 12 0.34 -11.54 -7.44
C PRO A 12 -1.14 -11.33 -7.80
N GLN A 13 -2.06 -11.88 -7.00
CA GLN A 13 -3.52 -11.78 -7.22
C GLN A 13 -4.07 -10.41 -6.80
N PHE A 14 -3.35 -9.66 -5.96
CA PHE A 14 -3.76 -8.33 -5.50
C PHE A 14 -3.41 -7.21 -6.48
N LYS A 15 -2.56 -7.48 -7.48
CA LYS A 15 -2.18 -6.49 -8.50
C LYS A 15 -3.43 -5.91 -9.19
N GLY A 16 -3.53 -4.59 -9.24
CA GLY A 16 -4.66 -3.87 -9.81
C GLY A 16 -5.83 -3.65 -8.84
N ASN A 17 -5.72 -4.16 -7.60
CA ASN A 17 -6.76 -4.03 -6.57
C ASN A 17 -6.24 -3.43 -5.25
N TYR A 18 -4.97 -3.03 -5.17
CA TYR A 18 -4.41 -2.46 -3.94
C TYR A 18 -5.14 -1.22 -3.47
N VAL A 19 -5.63 -0.37 -4.38
CA VAL A 19 -6.44 0.80 -3.99
C VAL A 19 -7.73 0.37 -3.28
N LEU A 20 -8.50 -0.53 -3.90
CA LEU A 20 -9.74 -1.07 -3.32
C LEU A 20 -9.50 -1.80 -1.99
N LEU A 21 -8.44 -2.61 -1.93
CA LEU A 21 -8.08 -3.35 -0.73
C LEU A 21 -7.66 -2.40 0.40
N SER A 22 -7.00 -1.28 0.08
CA SER A 22 -6.54 -0.30 1.07
C SER A 22 -7.68 0.48 1.74
N THR A 23 -8.82 0.63 1.06
CA THR A 23 -10.00 1.37 1.58
C THR A 23 -11.02 0.45 2.25
N GLN A 24 -10.66 -0.80 2.52
CA GLN A 24 -11.54 -1.79 3.14
C GLN A 24 -11.03 -2.19 4.52
N LYS A 25 -11.94 -2.29 5.50
CA LYS A 25 -11.63 -2.51 6.92
C LYS A 25 -10.65 -3.65 7.20
N PHE A 26 -10.79 -4.78 6.50
CA PHE A 26 -9.99 -5.99 6.80
C PHE A 26 -8.84 -6.21 5.83
N SER A 27 -9.06 -5.92 4.55
CA SER A 27 -8.03 -6.08 3.50
C SER A 27 -6.93 -5.01 3.59
N SER A 28 -7.22 -3.83 4.15
CA SER A 28 -6.20 -2.78 4.37
C SER A 28 -5.04 -3.29 5.22
N HIS A 29 -5.33 -4.05 6.28
CA HIS A 29 -4.32 -4.70 7.10
C HIS A 29 -3.45 -5.68 6.31
N VAL A 30 -4.01 -6.37 5.31
CA VAL A 30 -3.23 -7.26 4.44
C VAL A 30 -2.27 -6.44 3.57
N VAL A 31 -2.72 -5.28 3.04
CA VAL A 31 -1.86 -4.38 2.27
C VAL A 31 -0.74 -3.80 3.14
N GLU A 32 -1.05 -3.40 4.38
CA GLU A 32 -0.02 -2.97 5.35
C GLU A 32 1.03 -4.07 5.59
N LYS A 33 0.60 -5.32 5.77
CA LYS A 33 1.51 -6.45 5.95
C LYS A 33 2.33 -6.76 4.70
N CYS A 34 1.77 -6.54 3.51
CA CYS A 34 2.53 -6.63 2.26
C CYS A 34 3.64 -5.56 2.23
N LEU A 35 3.31 -4.31 2.59
CA LEU A 35 4.29 -3.21 2.65
C LEU A 35 5.40 -3.50 3.67
N GLU A 36 5.04 -4.03 4.83
CA GLU A 36 5.99 -4.36 5.90
C GLU A 36 6.93 -5.51 5.48
N PHE A 37 6.39 -6.64 5.03
CA PHE A 37 7.15 -7.90 4.91
C PHE A 37 7.53 -8.32 3.49
N ILE A 38 6.94 -7.74 2.45
CA ILE A 38 7.13 -8.20 1.06
C ILE A 38 7.75 -7.06 0.25
N VAL A 39 9.08 -7.00 0.25
CA VAL A 39 9.86 -5.91 -0.34
C VAL A 39 9.54 -5.74 -1.84
N GLU A 40 9.35 -6.84 -2.55
CA GLU A 40 9.06 -6.91 -3.97
C GLU A 40 7.66 -6.37 -4.31
N ALA A 41 6.74 -6.33 -3.34
CA ALA A 41 5.40 -5.81 -3.51
C ALA A 41 5.34 -4.28 -3.39
N ARG A 42 6.26 -3.66 -2.61
CA ARG A 42 6.20 -2.23 -2.24
C ARG A 42 6.08 -1.32 -3.44
N ALA A 43 6.96 -1.50 -4.43
CA ALA A 43 6.95 -0.67 -5.64
C ALA A 43 5.60 -0.72 -6.36
N ARG A 44 5.03 -1.92 -6.48
CA ARG A 44 3.74 -2.13 -7.14
C ARG A 44 2.59 -1.51 -6.36
N ILE A 45 2.56 -1.68 -5.05
CA ILE A 45 1.54 -1.08 -4.18
C ILE A 45 1.58 0.44 -4.31
N VAL A 46 2.76 1.04 -4.13
CA VAL A 46 2.94 2.50 -4.19
C VAL A 46 2.55 3.07 -5.54
N GLN A 47 3.00 2.46 -6.63
CA GLN A 47 2.66 2.90 -7.98
C GLN A 47 1.15 2.87 -8.21
N GLU A 48 0.45 1.86 -7.70
CA GLU A 48 -1.00 1.78 -7.84
C GLU A 48 -1.72 2.84 -7.00
N LEU A 49 -1.30 3.06 -5.76
CA LEU A 49 -1.85 4.13 -4.91
C LEU A 49 -1.67 5.51 -5.57
N LEU A 50 -0.47 5.80 -6.08
CA LEU A 50 -0.15 7.07 -6.76
C LEU A 50 -0.85 7.24 -8.12
N SER A 51 -1.35 6.16 -8.72
CA SER A 51 -2.07 6.23 -10.00
C SER A 51 -3.51 6.74 -9.86
N VAL A 52 -4.01 6.87 -8.62
CA VAL A 52 -5.37 7.34 -8.36
C VAL A 52 -5.46 8.85 -8.63
N PRO A 53 -6.36 9.33 -9.50
CA PRO A 53 -6.49 10.76 -9.84
C PRO A 53 -6.79 11.69 -8.66
N GLN A 54 -7.23 11.14 -7.53
CA GLN A 54 -7.59 11.86 -6.32
C GLN A 54 -6.96 11.16 -5.12
N PHE A 55 -5.62 11.10 -5.12
CA PHE A 55 -4.84 10.46 -4.07
C PHE A 55 -5.23 10.92 -2.65
N GLU A 56 -5.60 12.19 -2.50
CA GLU A 56 -6.07 12.78 -1.25
C GLU A 56 -7.28 12.05 -0.65
N ARG A 57 -8.10 11.39 -1.46
CA ARG A 57 -9.19 10.54 -0.95
C ARG A 57 -8.66 9.35 -0.14
N LEU A 58 -7.49 8.82 -0.49
CA LEU A 58 -6.84 7.77 0.32
C LEU A 58 -6.36 8.33 1.66
N LEU A 59 -5.96 9.60 1.71
CA LEU A 59 -5.56 10.27 2.96
C LEU A 59 -6.76 10.53 3.88
N GLN A 60 -7.94 10.75 3.30
CA GLN A 60 -9.19 10.98 4.03
C GLN A 60 -9.97 9.69 4.32
N ASP A 61 -9.64 8.58 3.65
CA ASP A 61 -10.31 7.29 3.85
C ASP A 61 -10.02 6.74 5.26
N PRO A 62 -11.03 6.20 5.98
CA PRO A 62 -10.86 5.67 7.34
C PRO A 62 -9.81 4.56 7.48
N TYR A 63 -9.46 3.87 6.40
CA TYR A 63 -8.49 2.77 6.38
C TYR A 63 -7.28 3.06 5.48
N GLY A 64 -7.51 3.69 4.32
CA GLY A 64 -6.50 4.00 3.32
C GLY A 64 -5.37 4.88 3.87
N ASN A 65 -5.68 5.78 4.80
CA ASN A 65 -4.69 6.69 5.39
C ASN A 65 -3.56 5.92 6.11
N TYR A 66 -3.90 4.81 6.78
CA TYR A 66 -2.93 3.95 7.45
C TYR A 66 -2.05 3.21 6.44
N VAL A 67 -2.61 2.81 5.29
CA VAL A 67 -1.82 2.18 4.22
C VAL A 67 -0.84 3.18 3.62
N VAL A 68 -1.24 4.43 3.40
CA VAL A 68 -0.33 5.47 2.91
C VAL A 68 0.79 5.77 3.92
N GLN A 69 0.47 5.89 5.20
CA GLN A 69 1.48 6.05 6.27
C GLN A 69 2.45 4.86 6.30
N ARG A 70 1.94 3.63 6.19
CA ARG A 70 2.77 2.43 6.11
C ARG A 70 3.67 2.42 4.87
N ALA A 71 3.15 2.91 3.74
CA ALA A 71 3.93 3.00 2.51
C ALA A 71 5.08 4.00 2.68
N LEU A 72 4.84 5.15 3.32
CA LEU A 72 5.89 6.11 3.67
C LEU A 72 6.94 5.52 4.61
N GLU A 73 6.52 4.74 5.61
CA GLU A 73 7.41 4.08 6.59
C GLU A 73 8.36 3.06 5.94
N PHE A 74 7.86 2.25 4.99
CA PHE A 74 8.60 1.10 4.45
C PHE A 74 9.21 1.32 3.05
N THR A 75 9.06 2.50 2.47
CA THR A 75 9.66 2.85 1.17
C THR A 75 10.83 3.83 1.34
N LYS A 76 11.77 3.80 0.39
CA LYS A 76 12.96 4.68 0.36
C LYS A 76 13.21 5.16 -1.07
N GLY A 77 14.10 6.14 -1.23
CA GLY A 77 14.53 6.62 -2.54
C GLY A 77 13.40 7.28 -3.33
N SER A 78 13.34 7.02 -4.64
CA SER A 78 12.38 7.67 -5.55
C SER A 78 10.92 7.39 -5.18
N LEU A 79 10.57 6.16 -4.78
CA LEU A 79 9.20 5.81 -4.39
C LEU A 79 8.72 6.61 -3.17
N HIS A 80 9.59 6.77 -2.17
CA HIS A 80 9.29 7.56 -0.99
C HIS A 80 9.13 9.04 -1.36
N ALA A 81 10.02 9.58 -2.20
CA ALA A 81 9.93 10.96 -2.68
C ALA A 81 8.61 11.22 -3.43
N SER A 82 8.15 10.28 -4.27
CA SER A 82 6.86 10.39 -4.96
C SER A 82 5.67 10.37 -4.00
N LEU A 83 5.71 9.56 -2.95
CA LEU A 83 4.67 9.59 -1.90
C LEU A 83 4.67 10.91 -1.13
N VAL A 84 5.84 11.43 -0.76
CA VAL A 84 5.96 12.72 -0.07
C VAL A 84 5.38 13.84 -0.92
N GLU A 85 5.66 13.84 -2.23
CA GLU A 85 5.13 14.86 -3.14
C GLU A 85 3.61 14.75 -3.33
N ALA A 86 3.06 13.53 -3.34
CA ALA A 86 1.62 13.32 -3.46
C ALA A 86 0.82 13.65 -2.19
N VAL A 87 1.49 13.73 -1.03
CA VAL A 87 0.87 14.08 0.27
C VAL A 87 0.90 15.60 0.54
N ARG A 88 1.75 16.34 -0.17
CA ARG A 88 1.86 17.80 -0.05
C ARG A 88 0.68 18.50 -0.71
#